data_AF-A0A8J2JBD6-F1
#
_entry.id   AF-A0A8J2JBD6-F1
#
_cell.length_a   1.000
_cell.length_b   1.000
_cell.length_c   1.000
_cell.angle_alpha   90.00
_cell.angle_beta   90.00
_cell.angle_gamma   90.00
#
_symmetry.space_group_name_H-M   'P 1'
#
loop_
_entity.id
_entity.type
_entity.pdbx_description
1 polymer ?
#
loop_
_entity_poly.entity_id
_entity_poly.type
_entity_poly.pdbx_seq_one_letter_code
_entity_poly.pdbx_strand_id
1 'polypeptide(L)' 'MNKLGKFNVDTGEVVVWKGTDTQHPGEPMFIPDPNSPGEDDGLIMSAVTETDPELLSFLLFLNAKTFEEMARV' A
#
# COMPACT_ATOMS: atom_id res chain seq x y z
N MET A 1 12.65 3.75 7.34
CA MET A 1 11.56 4.59 6.80
C MET A 1 10.75 3.70 5.84
N ASN A 2 10.23 2.58 6.36
CA ASN A 2 9.86 1.42 5.54
C ASN A 2 8.36 1.18 5.66
N LYS A 3 7.56 2.14 5.20
CA LYS A 3 6.11 2.13 5.39
C LYS A 3 5.41 2.95 4.32
N LEU A 4 4.19 2.57 4.01
CA LEU A 4 3.24 3.38 3.25
C LEU A 4 2.27 4.03 4.23
N GLY A 5 1.81 5.23 3.91
CA GLY A 5 0.83 5.95 4.73
C GLY A 5 -0.29 6.51 3.88
N LYS A 6 -1.53 6.34 4.35
CA LYS A 6 -2.70 7.05 3.87
C LYS A 6 -3.05 8.14 4.87
N PHE A 7 -3.12 9.39 4.41
CA PHE A 7 -3.50 10.53 5.22
C PHE A 7 -4.90 11.00 4.81
N ASN A 8 -5.81 11.06 5.77
CA ASN A 8 -7.12 11.65 5.57
C ASN A 8 -7.03 13.17 5.83
N VAL A 9 -7.27 13.97 4.79
CA VAL A 9 -7.08 15.43 4.83
C VAL A 9 -8.12 16.17 5.67
N ASP A 10 -9.31 15.59 5.84
CA ASP A 10 -10.40 16.21 6.59
C ASP A 10 -10.27 15.96 8.11
N THR A 11 -9.86 14.75 8.47
CA THR A 11 -9.78 14.31 9.88
C THR A 11 -8.37 14.39 10.46
N GLY A 12 -7.34 14.43 9.60
CA GLY A 12 -5.94 14.36 10.00
C GLY A 12 -5.47 12.95 10.37
N GLU A 13 -6.31 11.92 10.23
CA GLU A 13 -5.95 10.55 10.54
C GLU A 13 -4.90 10.01 9.56
N VAL A 14 -3.94 9.24 10.07
CA VAL A 14 -2.97 8.50 9.26
C VAL A 14 -3.10 7.01 9.53
N VAL A 15 -3.41 6.24 8.49
CA VAL A 15 -3.32 4.78 8.52
C VAL A 15 -2.02 4.37 7.83
N VAL A 16 -1.33 3.37 8.39
CA VAL A 16 0.00 2.97 7.95
C VAL A 16 0.01 1.49 7.64
N TRP A 17 0.56 1.13 6.48
CA TRP A 17 1.02 -0.23 6.21
C TRP A 17 2.52 -0.30 6.46
N LYS A 18 2.94 -1.30 7.24
CA LYS A 18 4.35 -1.60 7.50
C LYS A 18 4.56 -3.11 7.38
N GLY A 19 5.47 -3.51 6.51
CA GLY A 19 5.95 -4.89 6.41
C GLY A 19 6.93 -5.26 7.53
N THR A 20 7.73 -6.29 7.28
CA THR A 20 8.89 -6.63 8.13
C THR A 20 9.95 -5.52 8.06
N ASP A 21 10.95 -5.56 8.94
CA ASP A 21 12.03 -4.57 8.91
C ASP A 21 12.93 -4.68 7.66
N THR A 22 12.88 -5.81 6.96
CA THR A 22 13.61 -6.08 5.71
C THR A 22 12.82 -5.69 4.44
N GLN A 23 11.52 -5.39 4.59
CA GLN A 23 10.63 -4.99 3.50
C GLN A 23 10.60 -3.48 3.32
N HIS A 24 10.92 -3.01 2.11
CA HIS A 24 11.02 -1.60 1.77
C HIS A 24 10.07 -1.28 0.60
N PRO A 25 8.90 -0.67 0.85
CA PRO A 25 7.98 -0.29 -0.22
C PRO A 25 8.54 0.86 -1.05
N GLY A 26 8.33 0.80 -2.37
CA GLY A 26 8.62 1.85 -3.33
C GLY A 26 7.46 2.84 -3.49
N GLU A 27 7.50 3.62 -4.58
CA GLU A 27 6.46 4.60 -4.89
C GLU A 27 5.09 3.92 -5.06
N PRO A 28 4.06 4.32 -4.28
CA PRO A 28 2.71 3.77 -4.41
C PRO A 28 1.98 4.37 -5.61
N MET A 29 1.19 3.54 -6.28
CA MET A 29 0.31 3.91 -7.39
C MET A 29 -1.15 3.66 -6.98
N PHE A 30 -2.01 4.67 -7.13
CA PHE A 30 -3.46 4.49 -6.96
C PHE A 30 -4.09 3.99 -8.26
N ILE A 31 -4.95 2.98 -8.14
CA ILE A 31 -5.70 2.37 -9.22
C ILE A 31 -7.19 2.48 -8.87
N PRO A 32 -7.94 3.40 -9.49
CA PRO A 32 -9.35 3.62 -9.16
C PRO A 32 -10.23 2.45 -9.61
N ASP A 33 -11.30 2.18 -8.86
CA ASP A 33 -12.40 1.35 -9.35
C ASP A 33 -13.16 2.12 -10.44
N PRO A 34 -13.19 1.63 -11.70
CA PRO A 34 -13.85 2.33 -12.80
C PRO A 34 -15.38 2.45 -12.64
N ASN A 35 -15.99 1.71 -11.70
CA ASN A 35 -17.42 1.71 -11.47
C ASN A 35 -17.83 2.43 -10.18
N SER A 36 -16.88 2.89 -9.35
CA SER A 36 -17.21 3.56 -8.09
C SER A 36 -17.04 5.09 -8.21
N PRO A 37 -17.96 5.88 -7.62
CA PRO A 37 -17.80 7.33 -7.52
C PRO A 37 -16.94 7.80 -6.34
N GLY A 38 -16.51 6.91 -5.43
CA GLY A 38 -15.72 7.27 -4.25
C GLY A 38 -14.27 7.63 -4.60
N GLU A 39 -13.75 8.70 -4.01
CA GLU A 39 -12.38 9.19 -4.29
C GLU A 39 -11.27 8.18 -3.95
N ASP A 40 -11.51 7.33 -2.94
CA ASP A 40 -10.58 6.34 -2.43
C ASP A 40 -11.06 4.90 -2.66
N ASP A 41 -12.04 4.73 -3.55
CA ASP A 41 -12.48 3.41 -3.99
C ASP A 41 -11.56 2.89 -5.10
N GLY A 42 -10.74 1.91 -4.74
CA GLY A 42 -9.73 1.35 -5.63
C GLY A 42 -8.67 0.57 -4.87
N LEU A 43 -7.49 0.45 -5.49
CA LEU A 43 -6.33 -0.23 -4.93
C LEU A 43 -5.13 0.72 -4.84
N ILE A 44 -4.27 0.48 -3.87
CA ILE A 44 -2.90 1.00 -3.87
C ILE A 44 -1.96 -0.15 -4.23
N MET A 45 -1.14 0.05 -5.25
CA MET A 45 -0.10 -0.89 -5.66
C MET A 45 1.27 -0.31 -5.33
N SER A 46 2.17 -1.11 -4.75
CA SER A 46 3.57 -0.71 -4.54
C SER A 46 4.50 -1.90 -4.70
N ALA A 47 5.64 -1.71 -5.35
CA ALA A 47 6.70 -2.71 -5.36
C ALA A 47 7.41 -2.70 -4.00
N VAL A 48 7.49 -3.85 -3.34
CA VAL A 48 8.20 -4.01 -2.07
C VAL A 48 9.52 -4.72 -2.33
N THR A 49 10.62 -4.02 -2.07
CA THR A 49 11.96 -4.59 -2.13
C THR A 49 12.26 -5.33 -0.84
N GLU A 50 12.64 -6.59 -0.96
CA GLU A 50 13.09 -7.40 0.15
C GLU A 50 14.62 -7.38 0.24
N THR A 51 15.16 -7.07 1.41
CA THR A 51 16.61 -7.00 1.64
C THR A 51 17.20 -8.28 2.20
N ASP A 52 16.36 -9.19 2.73
CA ASP A 52 16.77 -10.54 3.09
C ASP A 52 16.99 -11.38 1.81
N PRO A 53 18.21 -11.88 1.55
CA PRO A 53 18.50 -12.66 0.35
C PRO A 53 17.77 -14.00 0.27
N GLU A 54 17.18 -14.49 1.36
CA GLU A 54 16.38 -15.73 1.37
C GLU A 54 14.92 -15.50 0.94
N LEU A 55 14.48 -14.24 0.87
CA LEU A 55 13.11 -13.85 0.55
C LEU A 55 13.06 -13.08 -0.77
N LEU A 56 11.87 -13.04 -1.40
CA LEU A 56 11.67 -12.39 -2.68
C LEU A 56 10.97 -11.04 -2.52
N SER A 57 11.37 -10.07 -3.34
CA SER A 57 10.60 -8.86 -3.58
C SER A 57 9.24 -9.20 -4.21
N PHE A 58 8.22 -8.40 -3.92
CA PHE A 58 6.84 -8.66 -4.36
C PHE A 58 6.11 -7.38 -4.74
N LEU A 59 5.02 -7.51 -5.49
CA LEU A 59 4.03 -6.45 -5.68
C LEU A 59 2.98 -6.52 -4.59
N LEU A 60 2.83 -5.46 -3.81
CA LEU A 60 1.82 -5.31 -2.78
C LEU A 60 0.57 -4.65 -3.36
N PHE A 61 -0.60 -5.18 -2.99
CA PHE A 61 -1.90 -4.58 -3.28
C PHE A 61 -2.65 -4.32 -1.97
N LEU A 62 -2.96 -3.06 -1.69
CA LEU A 62 -3.78 -2.63 -0.57
C LEU A 62 -5.15 -2.17 -1.05
N ASN A 63 -6.17 -2.38 -0.23
CA ASN A 63 -7.46 -1.71 -0.39
C ASN A 63 -7.25 -0.20 -0.20
N ALA A 64 -7.60 0.64 -1.18
CA ALA A 64 -7.32 2.08 -1.06
C ALA A 64 -8.15 2.77 0.03
N LYS A 65 -9.34 2.24 0.37
CA LYS A 65 -10.22 2.78 1.40
C LYS A 65 -9.74 2.40 2.81
N THR A 66 -9.53 1.12 3.08
CA THR A 66 -9.14 0.63 4.43
C THR A 66 -7.63 0.60 4.66
N PHE A 67 -6.83 0.65 3.60
CA PHE A 67 -5.38 0.50 3.61
C PHE A 67 -4.89 -0.88 4.09
N GLU A 68 -5.78 -1.88 4.09
CA GLU A 68 -5.48 -3.27 4.43
C GLU A 68 -4.91 -4.02 3.24
N GLU A 69 -3.99 -4.96 3.50
CA GLU A 69 -3.40 -5.80 2.47
C GLU A 69 -4.43 -6.78 1.90
N MET A 70 -4.60 -6.75 0.57
CA MET A 70 -5.51 -7.64 -0.16
C MET A 70 -4.77 -8.79 -0.83
N ALA A 71 -3.58 -8.53 -1.36
CA ALA A 71 -2.78 -9.52 -2.06
C ALA A 71 -1.30 -9.11 -2.16
N ARG A 72 -0.46 -10.10 -2.44
CA ARG A 72 0.91 -9.92 -2.90
C ARG A 72 1.26 -10.93 -4.00
N VAL A 73 2.11 -10.52 -4.94
CA VAL A 73 2.57 -11.34 -6.09
C VAL A 73 4.08 -11.35 -6.18
#